data_AF-A0A7W1VYF3-F1
#
_entry.id   AF-A0A7W1VYF3-F1
#
_cell.length_a   1.000
_cell.length_b   1.000
_cell.length_c   1.000
_cell.angle_alpha   90.00
_cell.angle_beta   90.00
_cell.angle_gamma   90.00
#
_symmetry.space_group_name_H-M   'P 1'
#
loop_
_entity.id
_entity.type
_entity.pdbx_description
1 polymer ?
#
loop_
_entity_poly.entity_id
_entity_poly.type
_entity_poly.pdbx_seq_one_letter_code
_entity_poly.pdbx_strand_id
1 'polypeptide(L)' 'SGTWDDATKTINFTGAMVDPMSGKDLNMRETFKIIDDKNQLMTMYVTPQGASEYKSMEIKFAKKS' A
#
# COMPACT_ATOMS: atom_id res chain seq x y z
N SER A 1 6.22 -8.86 -3.92
CA SER A 1 5.64 -10.10 -3.32
C SER A 1 4.56 -9.69 -2.33
N GLY A 2 3.63 -10.57 -1.97
CA GLY A 2 2.55 -10.27 -1.01
C GLY A 2 2.63 -11.19 0.20
N THR A 3 2.81 -10.64 1.40
CA THR A 3 2.84 -11.41 2.65
C THR A 3 1.58 -11.15 3.45
N TRP A 4 0.84 -12.23 3.79
CA TRP A 4 -0.30 -12.15 4.70
C TRP A 4 0.18 -12.14 6.15
N ASP A 5 -0.31 -11.18 6.92
CA ASP A 5 -0.17 -11.11 8.37
C ASP A 5 -1.53 -11.42 9.01
N ASP A 6 -1.63 -12.60 9.62
CA ASP A 6 -2.86 -13.08 10.25
C ASP A 6 -3.21 -12.30 11.53
N ALA A 7 -2.19 -11.82 12.27
CA ALA A 7 -2.38 -11.08 13.51
C ALA A 7 -3.05 -9.73 13.27
N THR A 8 -2.75 -9.09 12.14
CA THR A 8 -3.32 -7.79 11.76
C THR A 8 -4.35 -7.87 10.64
N LYS A 9 -4.64 -9.08 10.12
CA LYS A 9 -5.48 -9.33 8.94
C LYS A 9 -5.12 -8.41 7.78
N THR A 10 -3.82 -8.27 7.54
CA THR A 10 -3.27 -7.31 6.57
C THR A 10 -2.42 -8.04 5.54
N ILE A 11 -2.67 -7.78 4.25
CA ILE A 11 -1.78 -8.18 3.17
C ILE A 11 -0.79 -7.05 2.93
N ASN A 12 0.50 -7.35 3.03
CA ASN A 12 1.57 -6.41 2.69
C ASN A 12 2.11 -6.74 1.32
N PHE A 13 1.83 -5.88 0.35
CA PHE A 13 2.38 -5.93 -1.00
C PHE A 13 3.61 -5.04 -1.09
N THR A 14 4.66 -5.57 -1.71
CA THR A 14 5.86 -4.82 -2.06
C THR A 14 6.06 -4.84 -3.56
N GLY A 15 6.37 -3.67 -4.10
CA GLY A 15 6.64 -3.46 -5.52
C GLY A 15 7.68 -2.36 -5.72
N ALA A 16 8.14 -2.25 -6.95
CA ALA A 16 8.90 -1.11 -7.42
C ALA A 16 8.19 -0.55 -8.65
N MET A 17 8.12 0.77 -8.77
CA MET A 17 7.64 1.45 -9.98
C MET A 17 8.71 2.40 -10.48
N VAL A 18 8.81 2.57 -11.80
CA VAL A 18 9.69 3.60 -12.36
C VAL A 18 8.95 4.92 -12.35
N ASP A 19 9.52 5.94 -11.72
CA ASP A 19 9.02 7.30 -11.77
C ASP A 19 9.16 7.87 -13.19
N PRO A 20 8.07 8.22 -13.89
CA PRO A 20 8.17 8.79 -15.23
C PRO A 20 8.81 10.19 -15.26
N MET A 21 8.87 10.89 -14.12
CA MET A 21 9.47 12.23 -14.03
C MET A 21 11.00 12.17 -13.95
N SER A 22 11.55 11.24 -13.16
CA SER A 22 13.00 11.12 -12.94
C SER A 22 13.65 9.92 -13.64
N GLY A 23 12.86 8.98 -14.15
CA GLY A 23 13.33 7.71 -14.71
C GLY A 23 13.93 6.76 -13.67
N LYS A 24 13.70 7.01 -12.37
CA LYS A 24 14.27 6.24 -11.26
C LYS A 24 13.26 5.27 -10.67
N ASP A 25 13.75 4.15 -10.16
CA ASP A 25 12.93 3.23 -9.39
C ASP A 25 12.51 3.85 -8.05
N LEU A 26 11.21 3.81 -7.80
CA LEU A 26 10.57 4.13 -6.54
C LEU A 26 10.09 2.83 -5.90
N ASN A 27 10.47 2.61 -4.65
CA ASN A 27 9.93 1.50 -3.88
C ASN A 27 8.51 1.86 -3.45
N MET A 28 7.59 0.93 -3.68
CA MET A 28 6.21 1.06 -3.24
C MET A 28 5.85 -0.09 -2.29
N ARG A 29 5.10 0.25 -1.26
CA ARG A 29 4.51 -0.70 -0.34
C ARG A 29 3.03 -0.42 -0.23
N GLU A 30 2.21 -1.44 -0.41
CA GLU A 30 0.77 -1.33 -0.24
C GLU A 30 0.33 -2.28 0.88
N THR A 31 -0.45 -1.76 1.82
CA THR A 31 -1.02 -2.55 2.91
C THR A 31 -2.52 -2.61 2.74
N PHE A 32 -3.04 -3.82 2.53
CA PHE A 32 -4.47 -4.07 2.42
C PHE A 32 -4.97 -4.74 3.70
N LYS A 33 -5.62 -3.96 4.56
CA LYS A 33 -6.16 -4.43 5.84
C LYS A 33 -7.64 -4.75 5.71
N ILE A 34 -8.01 -5.97 6.06
CA ILE A 34 -9.40 -6.40 6.15
C ILE A 34 -9.89 -6.12 7.56
N ILE A 35 -10.78 -5.14 7.71
CA ILE A 35 -11.37 -4.78 9.01
C ILE A 35 -12.54 -5.72 9.28
N ASP A 36 -13.46 -5.83 8.31
CA ASP A 36 -14.59 -6.76 8.31
C ASP A 36 -15.07 -7.00 6.86
N ASP A 37 -16.13 -7.79 6.68
CA ASP A 37 -16.70 -8.15 5.37
C ASP A 37 -17.20 -6.95 4.53
N LYS A 38 -17.40 -5.80 5.16
CA LYS A 38 -17.86 -4.56 4.52
C LYS A 38 -16.79 -3.48 4.50
N ASN A 39 -15.79 -3.55 5.37
CA ASN A 39 -14.79 -2.51 5.56
C ASN A 39 -13.38 -3.03 5.29
N GLN A 40 -12.70 -2.40 4.33
CA GLN A 40 -11.29 -2.68 4.03
C GLN A 40 -10.53 -1.36 3.95
N LEU A 41 -9.28 -1.38 4.38
CA LEU A 41 -8.39 -0.22 4.36
C LEU A 41 -7.17 -0.55 3.51
N MET A 42 -7.04 0.11 2.37
CA MET A 42 -5.87 0.03 1.52
C MET A 42 -5.03 1.29 1.74
N THR A 43 -3.76 1.12 2.04
CA THR A 43 -2.81 2.22 2.18
C THR A 43 -1.61 1.98 1.29
N MET A 44 -1.24 2.99 0.50
CA MET A 44 -0.08 2.95 -0.37
C MET A 44 0.98 3.93 0.12
N TYR A 45 2.18 3.39 0.30
CA TYR A 45 3.38 4.10 0.71
C TYR A 45 4.38 4.10 -0.43
N VAL A 46 4.97 5.26 -0.69
CA VAL A 46 5.98 5.45 -1.74
C VAL A 46 7.24 5.96 -1.07
N THR A 47 8.37 5.36 -1.43
CA THR A 47 9.69 5.72 -0.96
C THR A 47 10.52 6.14 -2.16
N PRO A 48 10.72 7.45 -2.37
CA PRO A 48 11.61 7.93 -3.40
C PRO A 48 13.06 7.61 -3.08
N GLN A 49 13.86 7.42 -4.13
CA GLN A 49 15.28 7.20 -3.98
C GLN A 49 15.94 8.41 -3.29
N GLY A 50 16.45 8.20 -2.07
CA GLY A 50 17.11 9.24 -1.27
C GLY A 50 16.17 10.09 -0.41
N ALA A 51 14.89 9.74 -0.32
CA ALA A 51 13.93 10.40 0.55
C ALA A 51 13.20 9.41 1.48
N SER A 52 12.55 9.94 2.51
CA SER A 52 11.75 9.14 3.43
C SER A 52 10.46 8.63 2.77
N GLU A 53 9.99 7.46 3.22
CA GLU A 53 8.68 6.93 2.87
C GLU A 53 7.58 7.93 3.23
N TYR A 54 6.63 8.14 2.32
CA TYR A 54 5.41 8.89 2.61
C TYR A 54 4.16 8.13 2.17
N LYS A 55 3.05 8.38 2.89
CA LYS A 55 1.73 7.86 2.50
C LYS A 55 1.27 8.63 1.27
N SER A 56 1.24 7.94 0.13
CA SER A 56 0.79 8.50 -1.14
C SER A 56 -0.72 8.45 -1.29
N MET A 57 -1.35 7.40 -0.76
CA MET A 57 -2.79 7.16 -0.89
C MET A 57 -3.32 6.35 0.29
N GLU A 58 -4.53 6.69 0.74
CA GLU A 58 -5.32 5.91 1.68
C GLU A 58 -6.74 5.79 1.15
N ILE A 59 -7.20 4.55 0.94
CA ILE A 59 -8.56 4.25 0.49
C ILE A 59 -9.27 3.42 1.56
N LYS A 60 -10.43 3.91 1.98
CA LYS A 60 -11.37 3.19 2.83
C LYS A 60 -12.48 2.64 1.96
N PHE A 61 -12.47 1.33 1.75
CA PHE A 61 -13.55 0.62 1.10
C PHE A 61 -14.64 0.35 2.14
N ALA A 62 -15.84 0.82 1.86
CA ALA A 62 -17.03 0.52 2.64
C ALA A 62 -18.10 -0.01 1.68
N LYS A 63 -18.54 -1.25 1.89
CA LYS A 63 -19.63 -1.85 1.14
C LYS A 63 -20.95 -1.21 1.60
N LYS A 64 -21.51 -0.33 0.76
CA LYS A 64 -22.86 0.19 0.98
C LYS A 64 -23.87 -0.93 0.69
N SER A 65 -24.63 -1.30 1.72
CA SER A 65 -25.75 -2.24 1.64
C SER A 65 -27.03 -1.50 1.29
#